data_AF-A0A7Y8K3A6-F1
#
_entry.id   AF-A0A7Y8K3A6-F1
#
_cell.length_a   1.000
_cell.length_b   1.000
_cell.length_c   1.000
_cell.angle_alpha   90.00
_cell.angle_beta   90.00
_cell.angle_gamma   90.00
#
_symmetry.space_group_name_H-M   'P 1'
#
loop_
_entity.id
_entity.type
_entity.pdbx_description
1 polymer ?
#
loop_
_entity_poly.entity_id
_entity_poly.type
_entity_poly.pdbx_seq_one_letter_code
_entity_poly.pdbx_strand_id
1 'polypeptide(L)'
;MESYRAEPYRVPVTEGDRIRADAALHLAAYAFGVPATEMLRRERTRPRACRARWSAMYLAHVSYGWPLERVGHAFGLNRATASTACRWAEDARDHDKYDAVMDGLETCLRAVMELPAVDLALALGADR
;
A
#
# COMPACT_ATOMS: atom_id res chain seq x y z
N MET A 1 -22.63 22.23 26.89
CA MET A 1 -21.44 21.36 26.69
C MET A 1 -21.34 21.15 25.19
N GLU A 2 -20.69 22.11 24.53
CA GLU A 2 -20.51 22.16 23.07
C GLU A 2 -19.98 20.81 22.59
N SER A 3 -20.72 20.14 21.73
CA SER A 3 -20.27 18.91 21.07
C SER A 3 -19.03 19.27 20.26
N TYR A 4 -17.86 18.82 20.70
CA TYR A 4 -16.65 18.80 19.88
C TYR A 4 -16.91 17.87 18.70
N ARG A 5 -17.49 18.43 17.65
CA ARG A 5 -17.64 17.76 16.36
C ARG A 5 -16.24 17.76 15.77
N ALA A 6 -15.49 16.70 16.05
CA ALA A 6 -14.24 16.44 15.36
C ALA A 6 -14.55 16.49 13.86
N GLU A 7 -14.11 17.54 13.19
CA GLU A 7 -14.03 17.52 11.74
C GLU A 7 -13.33 16.22 11.35
N PRO A 8 -13.86 15.43 10.41
CA PRO A 8 -13.18 14.23 10.00
C PRO A 8 -11.81 14.67 9.47
N TYR A 9 -10.77 14.41 10.27
CA TYR A 9 -9.37 14.62 9.91
C TYR A 9 -9.08 13.72 8.72
N ARG A 10 -9.42 14.18 7.52
CA ARG A 10 -9.21 13.45 6.30
C ARG A 10 -7.78 13.74 5.90
N VAL A 11 -6.87 12.82 6.21
CA VAL A 11 -5.50 12.89 5.69
C VAL A 11 -5.61 13.08 4.17
N PRO A 12 -5.16 14.23 3.62
CA PRO A 12 -5.22 14.44 2.19
C PRO A 12 -4.28 13.43 1.53
N VAL A 13 -4.85 12.52 0.74
CA VAL A 13 -4.08 11.56 -0.07
C VAL A 13 -3.64 12.28 -1.32
N THR A 14 -2.33 12.51 -1.42
CA THR A 14 -1.71 13.15 -2.58
C THR A 14 -1.67 12.17 -3.76
N GLU A 15 -1.38 12.68 -4.96
CA GLU A 15 -1.10 11.81 -6.11
C GLU A 15 0.12 10.92 -5.86
N GLY A 16 1.16 11.44 -5.20
CA GLY A 16 2.33 10.67 -4.78
C GLY A 16 1.99 9.53 -3.83
N ASP A 17 1.01 9.70 -2.94
CA ASP A 17 0.53 8.61 -2.09
C ASP A 17 -0.19 7.52 -2.91
N ARG A 18 -0.95 7.90 -3.94
CA ARG A 18 -1.60 6.90 -4.81
C ARG A 18 -0.57 6.11 -5.60
N ILE A 19 0.44 6.78 -6.16
CA ILE A 19 1.55 6.14 -6.88
C ILE A 19 2.28 5.14 -5.98
N ARG A 20 2.56 5.50 -4.73
CA ARG A 20 3.20 4.61 -3.75
C ARG A 20 2.29 3.43 -3.37
N ALA A 21 0.99 3.68 -3.14
CA ALA A 21 0.04 2.60 -2.88
C ALA A 21 -0.06 1.62 -4.06
N ASP A 22 -0.07 2.13 -5.29
CA ASP A 22 -0.07 1.32 -6.50
C ASP A 22 1.22 0.51 -6.64
N ALA A 23 2.38 1.06 -6.30
CA ALA A 23 3.64 0.32 -6.29
C ALA A 23 3.59 -0.89 -5.33
N ALA A 24 3.14 -0.68 -4.09
CA ALA A 24 2.95 -1.76 -3.12
C ALA A 24 1.93 -2.81 -3.62
N LEU A 25 0.83 -2.35 -4.22
CA LEU A 25 -0.21 -3.22 -4.78
C LEU A 25 0.33 -4.10 -5.91
N HIS A 26 1.07 -3.52 -6.86
CA HIS A 26 1.59 -4.25 -8.03
C HIS A 26 2.74 -5.20 -7.66
N LEU A 27 3.57 -4.84 -6.69
CA LEU A 27 4.59 -5.76 -6.17
C LEU A 27 3.95 -6.96 -5.44
N ALA A 28 2.92 -6.72 -4.62
CA ALA A 28 2.16 -7.80 -4.00
C ALA A 28 1.44 -8.67 -5.06
N ALA A 29 0.84 -8.04 -6.07
CA ALA A 29 0.21 -8.73 -7.20
C ALA A 29 1.18 -9.69 -7.90
N TYR A 30 2.39 -9.21 -8.18
CA TYR A 30 3.46 -10.00 -8.78
C TYR A 30 3.89 -11.17 -7.87
N ALA A 31 4.19 -10.89 -6.60
CA ALA A 31 4.65 -11.92 -5.66
C ALA A 31 3.62 -13.02 -5.39
N PHE A 32 2.34 -12.68 -5.29
CA PHE A 32 1.28 -13.64 -4.99
C PHE A 32 0.60 -14.22 -6.22
N GLY A 33 0.99 -13.81 -7.43
CA GLY A 33 0.37 -14.25 -8.68
C GLY A 33 -1.12 -13.94 -8.74
N VAL A 34 -1.52 -12.74 -8.28
CA VAL A 34 -2.91 -12.26 -8.32
C VAL A 34 -2.95 -10.97 -9.12
N PRO A 35 -3.79 -10.85 -10.15
CA PRO A 35 -3.90 -9.60 -10.91
C PRO A 35 -4.31 -8.43 -10.01
N ALA A 36 -3.61 -7.30 -10.12
CA ALA A 36 -3.94 -6.07 -9.38
C ALA A 36 -5.40 -5.61 -9.64
N THR A 37 -5.92 -5.84 -10.85
CA THR A 37 -7.33 -5.56 -11.20
C THR A 37 -8.31 -6.39 -10.36
N GLU A 38 -8.01 -7.66 -10.08
CA GLU A 38 -8.80 -8.50 -9.18
C GLU A 38 -8.65 -8.03 -7.73
N MET A 39 -7.43 -7.66 -7.35
CA MET A 39 -7.11 -7.01 -6.09
C MET A 39 -7.72 -5.61 -5.94
N LEU A 40 -8.44 -5.03 -6.88
CA LEU A 40 -9.15 -3.74 -6.67
C LEU A 40 -10.68 -3.90 -6.63
N ARG A 41 -11.21 -5.06 -7.04
CA ARG A 41 -12.65 -5.31 -7.04
C ARG A 41 -13.22 -5.35 -5.62
N ARG A 42 -14.38 -4.70 -5.44
CA ARG A 42 -15.13 -4.68 -4.17
C ARG A 42 -16.15 -5.84 -4.06
N GLU A 43 -16.57 -6.38 -5.19
CA GLU A 43 -17.56 -7.46 -5.30
C GLU A 43 -16.90 -8.83 -5.07
N ARG A 44 -17.62 -9.74 -4.37
CA ARG A 44 -17.28 -11.15 -4.09
C ARG A 44 -15.79 -11.48 -4.31
N THR A 45 -14.93 -10.76 -3.61
CA THR A 45 -13.48 -10.86 -3.80
C THR A 45 -13.08 -12.27 -3.38
N ARG A 46 -12.42 -13.01 -4.27
CA ARG A 46 -11.84 -14.30 -3.91
C ARG A 46 -10.92 -14.07 -2.70
N PRO A 47 -10.96 -14.90 -1.64
CA PRO A 47 -10.18 -14.68 -0.43
C PRO A 47 -8.69 -14.41 -0.70
N ARG A 48 -8.13 -15.05 -1.73
CA ARG A 48 -6.76 -14.84 -2.21
C ARG A 48 -6.48 -13.40 -2.65
N ALA A 49 -7.36 -12.79 -3.43
CA ALA A 49 -7.17 -11.41 -3.88
C ALA A 49 -7.38 -10.38 -2.77
N CYS A 50 -8.27 -10.68 -1.80
CA CYS A 50 -8.40 -9.87 -0.60
C CYS A 50 -7.11 -9.89 0.23
N ARG A 51 -6.55 -11.09 0.47
CA ARG A 51 -5.29 -11.26 1.22
C ARG A 51 -4.10 -10.57 0.53
N ALA A 52 -3.97 -10.69 -0.78
CA ALA A 52 -2.92 -9.98 -1.52
C ALA A 52 -3.04 -8.45 -1.39
N ARG A 53 -4.26 -7.90 -1.44
CA ARG A 53 -4.51 -6.47 -1.16
C ARG A 53 -4.14 -6.10 0.27
N TRP A 54 -4.49 -6.93 1.24
CA TRP A 54 -4.15 -6.70 2.64
C TRP A 54 -2.64 -6.71 2.88
N SER A 55 -1.90 -7.61 2.23
CA SER A 55 -0.43 -7.58 2.23
C SER A 55 0.11 -6.26 1.68
N ALA A 56 -0.44 -5.73 0.58
CA ALA A 56 -0.05 -4.43 0.05
C ALA A 56 -0.34 -3.27 1.02
N MET A 57 -1.46 -3.32 1.74
CA MET A 57 -1.79 -2.34 2.77
C MET A 57 -0.81 -2.41 3.96
N TYR A 58 -0.45 -3.61 4.39
CA TYR A 58 0.58 -3.82 5.42
C TYR A 58 1.94 -3.27 4.97
N LEU A 59 2.37 -3.56 3.74
CA LEU A 59 3.62 -3.01 3.17
C LEU A 59 3.61 -1.48 3.17
N ALA A 60 2.50 -0.85 2.79
CA ALA A 60 2.40 0.60 2.86
C ALA A 60 2.52 1.13 4.31
N HIS A 61 2.01 0.39 5.29
CA HIS A 61 2.16 0.73 6.70
C HIS A 61 3.64 0.64 7.15
N VAL A 62 4.30 -0.51 6.94
CA VAL A 62 5.63 -0.78 7.51
C VAL A 62 6.79 -0.27 6.67
N SER A 63 6.66 -0.26 5.34
CA SER A 63 7.71 0.27 4.46
C SER A 63 7.69 1.78 4.43
N TYR A 64 6.51 2.41 4.30
CA TYR A 64 6.41 3.88 4.16
C TYR A 64 6.20 4.61 5.49
N GLY A 65 6.02 3.87 6.60
CA GLY A 65 5.72 4.46 7.91
C GLY A 65 4.36 5.17 7.96
N TRP A 66 3.41 4.79 7.09
CA TRP A 66 2.12 5.48 7.01
C TRP A 66 1.18 5.08 8.15
N PRO A 67 0.42 6.02 8.73
CA PRO A 67 -0.62 5.66 9.68
C PRO A 67 -1.75 4.87 8.98
N LEU A 68 -2.43 3.98 9.70
CA LEU A 68 -3.53 3.14 9.18
C LEU A 68 -4.64 3.94 8.48
N GLU A 69 -4.87 5.18 8.91
CA GLU A 69 -5.82 6.08 8.27
C GLU A 69 -5.38 6.49 6.86
N ARG A 70 -4.11 6.87 6.69
CA ARG A 70 -3.53 7.18 5.37
C ARG A 70 -3.54 5.95 4.48
N VAL A 71 -3.17 4.77 5.01
CA VAL A 71 -3.24 3.50 4.27
C VAL A 71 -4.66 3.24 3.79
N GLY A 72 -5.66 3.31 4.69
CA GLY A 72 -7.06 3.15 4.31
C GLY A 72 -7.43 4.08 3.16
N HIS A 73 -7.20 5.37 3.32
CA HIS A 73 -7.55 6.36 2.30
C HIS A 73 -6.81 6.18 0.96
N ALA A 74 -5.52 5.85 0.99
CA ALA A 74 -4.72 5.66 -0.22
C ALA A 74 -5.22 4.47 -1.06
N PHE A 75 -5.70 3.41 -0.40
CA PHE A 75 -6.31 2.25 -1.05
C PHE A 75 -7.83 2.41 -1.28
N GLY A 76 -8.42 3.58 -0.99
CA GLY A 76 -9.85 3.85 -1.13
C GLY A 76 -10.74 3.08 -0.14
N LEU A 77 -10.16 2.59 0.96
CA LEU A 77 -10.81 1.85 2.03
C LEU A 77 -10.86 2.69 3.32
N ASN A 78 -11.45 2.14 4.38
CA ASN A 78 -11.50 2.82 5.68
C ASN A 78 -10.35 2.35 6.59
N ARG A 79 -10.07 3.14 7.63
CA ARG A 79 -9.05 2.84 8.64
C ARG A 79 -9.24 1.47 9.29
N ALA A 80 -10.48 1.05 9.54
CA ALA A 80 -10.78 -0.24 10.16
C ALA A 80 -10.33 -1.41 9.26
N THR A 81 -10.56 -1.32 7.95
CA THR A 81 -10.08 -2.31 6.98
C THR A 81 -8.54 -2.37 6.96
N ALA A 82 -7.85 -1.22 7.02
CA ALA A 82 -6.40 -1.20 7.12
C ALA A 82 -5.91 -1.85 8.43
N SER A 83 -6.56 -1.59 9.55
CA SER A 83 -6.25 -2.24 10.82
C SER A 83 -6.44 -3.75 10.77
N THR A 84 -7.55 -4.23 10.20
CA THR A 84 -7.79 -5.66 10.00
C THR A 84 -6.75 -6.30 9.07
N ALA A 85 -6.38 -5.60 7.99
CA ALA A 85 -5.35 -6.06 7.06
C ALA A 85 -3.98 -6.19 7.74
N CYS A 86 -3.56 -5.19 8.51
CA CYS A 86 -2.28 -5.25 9.22
C CYS A 86 -2.24 -6.37 10.25
N ARG A 87 -3.28 -6.50 11.08
CA ARG A 87 -3.37 -7.59 12.06
C ARG A 87 -3.31 -8.97 11.40
N TRP A 88 -4.06 -9.17 10.32
CA TRP A 88 -4.01 -10.41 9.57
C TRP A 88 -2.62 -10.69 8.98
N ALA A 89 -1.96 -9.65 8.46
CA ALA A 89 -0.61 -9.80 7.92
C ALA A 89 0.40 -10.14 9.02
N GLU A 90 0.34 -9.49 10.19
CA GLU A 90 1.14 -9.81 11.38
C GLU A 90 0.96 -11.29 11.77
N ASP A 91 -0.27 -11.76 11.91
CA ASP A 91 -0.57 -13.17 12.21
C ASP A 91 -0.06 -14.11 11.10
N ALA A 92 -0.11 -13.69 9.83
CA ALA A 92 0.36 -14.50 8.70
C ALA A 92 1.90 -14.60 8.61
N ARG A 93 2.63 -13.68 9.23
CA ARG A 93 4.10 -13.68 9.28
C ARG A 93 4.66 -14.76 10.20
N ASP A 94 3.84 -15.40 11.02
CA ASP A 94 4.23 -16.63 11.73
C ASP A 94 4.54 -17.81 10.77
N HIS A 95 4.23 -17.67 9.48
CA HIS A 95 4.53 -18.67 8.47
C HIS A 95 5.75 -18.26 7.61
N ASP A 96 6.87 -18.99 7.75
CA ASP A 96 8.18 -18.68 7.14
C ASP A 96 8.13 -18.25 5.66
N LYS A 97 7.36 -18.98 4.84
CA LYS A 97 7.22 -18.66 3.40
C LYS A 97 6.57 -17.31 3.14
N TYR A 98 5.57 -16.92 3.93
CA TYR A 98 4.93 -15.63 3.79
C TYR A 98 5.85 -14.53 4.32
N ASP A 99 6.47 -14.75 5.48
CA ASP A 99 7.42 -13.83 6.11
C ASP A 99 8.58 -13.46 5.16
N ALA A 100 9.23 -14.47 4.57
CA ALA A 100 10.32 -14.26 3.63
C ALA A 100 9.90 -13.47 2.37
N VAL A 101 8.68 -13.66 1.88
CA VAL A 101 8.15 -12.88 0.75
C VAL A 101 7.94 -11.42 1.18
N MET A 102 7.35 -11.20 2.36
CA MET A 102 7.11 -9.85 2.86
C MET A 102 8.42 -9.10 3.12
N ASP A 103 9.43 -9.73 3.69
CA ASP A 103 10.77 -9.13 3.87
C ASP A 103 11.41 -8.71 2.55
N GLY A 104 11.31 -9.56 1.52
CA GLY A 104 11.79 -9.23 0.19
C GLY A 104 11.07 -8.02 -0.39
N LEU A 105 9.74 -7.99 -0.27
CA LEU A 105 8.92 -6.88 -0.76
C LEU A 105 9.20 -5.57 0.00
N GLU A 106 9.35 -5.62 1.33
CA GLU A 106 9.73 -4.46 2.14
C GLU A 106 11.09 -3.90 1.71
N THR A 107 12.06 -4.78 1.50
CA THR A 107 13.41 -4.41 1.04
C THR A 107 13.35 -3.73 -0.33
N CYS A 108 12.62 -4.30 -1.29
CA CYS A 108 12.43 -3.70 -2.60
C CYS A 108 11.78 -2.32 -2.53
N LEU A 109 10.73 -2.17 -1.72
CA LEU A 109 10.03 -0.90 -1.56
C LEU A 109 10.92 0.17 -0.94
N ARG A 110 11.71 -0.17 0.09
CA ARG A 110 12.67 0.77 0.69
C ARG A 110 13.74 1.18 -0.31
N ALA A 111 14.32 0.23 -1.04
CA ALA A 111 15.33 0.52 -2.06
C ALA A 111 14.80 1.49 -3.15
N VAL A 112 13.55 1.31 -3.60
CA VAL A 112 12.93 2.22 -4.58
C VAL A 112 12.72 3.62 -4.01
N MET A 113 12.35 3.76 -2.74
CA MET A 113 12.16 5.08 -2.10
C MET A 113 13.45 5.87 -1.91
N GLU A 114 14.58 5.18 -1.81
CA GLU A 114 15.91 5.79 -1.68
C GLU A 114 16.47 6.29 -3.02
N LEU A 115 15.85 5.90 -4.15
CA LEU A 115 16.25 6.39 -5.45
C LEU A 115 15.98 7.90 -5.57
N PRO A 116 16.91 8.66 -6.18
CA PRO A 116 16.70 10.08 -6.41
C PRO A 116 15.55 10.29 -7.40
N ALA A 117 14.71 11.29 -7.11
CA ALA A 117 13.71 11.75 -8.08
C ALA A 117 14.43 12.41 -9.26
N VAL A 118 14.17 11.92 -10.46
CA VAL A 118 14.69 12.50 -11.71
C VAL A 118 13.52 13.12 -12.45
N ASP A 119 13.65 14.41 -12.80
CA ASP A 119 12.73 15.04 -13.74
C ASP A 119 12.95 14.44 -15.12
N LEU A 120 11.96 13.72 -15.64
CA LEU A 120 12.03 13.10 -16.96
C LEU A 120 12.05 14.14 -18.09
N ALA A 121 11.78 15.42 -17.83
CA ALA A 121 12.03 16.50 -18.79
C ALA A 121 13.52 16.67 -19.11
N LEU A 122 14.44 16.28 -18.22
CA LEU A 122 15.89 16.24 -18.47
C LEU A 122 16.26 15.24 -19.59
N ALA A 123 15.40 14.25 -19.84
CA ALA A 123 15.60 13.25 -20.89
C ALA A 123 15.04 13.68 -22.26
N LEU A 124 14.39 14.85 -22.36
CA LEU A 124 13.69 15.32 -23.56
C LEU A 124 14.36 16.49 -24.29
N GLY A 125 15.54 16.96 -23.85
CA GLY A 125 16.40 17.83 -24.66
C GLY A 125 17.22 18.83 -23.86
N ALA A 126 18.52 18.54 -23.74
CA ALA A 126 19.57 19.56 -23.53
C ALA A 126 20.25 19.95 -24.85
N ASP A 127 19.58 19.72 -25.99
CA ASP A 127 20.07 20.14 -27.31
C ASP A 127 18.87 20.58 -28.18
N ARG A 128 18.53 21.86 -28.07
CA ARG A 128 17.85 22.66 -29.09
C ARG A 128 18.36 24.09 -29.03
#